data_AF-A0A967TJP4-F1
#
_entry.id   AF-A0A967TJP4-F1
#
_cell.length_a   1.000
_cell.length_b   1.000
_cell.length_c   1.000
_cell.angle_alpha   90.00
_cell.angle_beta   90.00
_cell.angle_gamma   90.00
#
_symmetry.space_group_name_H-M   'P 1'
#
loop_
_entity.id
_entity.type
_entity.pdbx_description
1 polymer ?
#
loop_
_entity_poly.entity_id
_entity_poly.type
_entity_poly.pdbx_seq_one_letter_code
_entity_poly.pdbx_strand_id
1 'polypeptide(L)'
;LDQMQICNSLLVELTIETPKAIELIKTRAVVADDYSIAKRTIGIYPLTSLFFMSGIKKLHQETRKRFYVPINERVQKGNYLLYQVSGSDSNITKLDPKEILSSSADNPLGIPEPGSSELNKLFEYYAPVWEIETENNYDLPGIPYLQGNEVRINTQQHVTYTYHSFIRFYKGIQLQLNYVIWFPSRPLTGVFDLLGGHLDGITWRITLSSDGDVLFYDTIHNCGCYHIVFPNEQFHKIKESSELTEPVLVPVSAPDIKDGQRLVITLDSGTHYLSYIRAITLNEIDKQYILEEYSHLKLLSSNTQGIRTKSMFDKDGLVPGTERKERWLFWPMGIDEPGAMRQRGKHAIAFVGRRHFDDPFIFEKNFIYNNKQ
;
A
#
# COMPACT_ATOMS: atom_id res chain seq x y z
N LEU A 1 3.41 -29.67 -12.61
CA LEU A 1 2.23 -28.94 -12.08
C LEU A 1 1.18 -29.94 -11.59
N ASP A 2 0.85 -30.98 -12.37
CA ASP A 2 -0.15 -32.00 -12.02
C ASP A 2 0.10 -32.75 -10.70
N GLN A 3 1.34 -33.19 -10.43
CA GLN A 3 1.62 -33.90 -9.17
C GLN A 3 1.46 -33.01 -7.92
N MET A 4 1.77 -31.71 -8.01
CA MET A 4 1.55 -30.79 -6.89
C MET A 4 0.05 -30.58 -6.64
N GLN A 5 -0.76 -30.49 -7.70
CA GLN A 5 -2.21 -30.38 -7.58
C GLN A 5 -2.83 -31.64 -6.99
N ILE A 6 -2.40 -32.82 -7.44
CA ILE A 6 -2.85 -34.11 -6.87
C ILE A 6 -2.50 -34.21 -5.39
N CYS A 7 -1.24 -33.91 -5.03
CA CYS A 7 -0.83 -33.90 -3.62
C CYS A 7 -1.62 -32.90 -2.78
N ASN A 8 -1.92 -31.71 -3.33
CA ASN A 8 -2.73 -30.70 -2.65
C ASN A 8 -4.15 -31.22 -2.37
N SER A 9 -4.82 -31.75 -3.39
CA SER A 9 -6.19 -32.29 -3.24
C SER A 9 -6.24 -33.42 -2.21
N LEU A 10 -5.29 -34.36 -2.28
CA LEU A 10 -5.19 -35.47 -1.32
C LEU A 10 -4.95 -34.97 0.10
N LEU A 11 -4.07 -33.97 0.28
CA LEU A 11 -3.78 -33.41 1.59
C LEU A 11 -4.99 -32.69 2.18
N VAL A 12 -5.75 -31.96 1.36
CA VAL A 12 -6.99 -31.29 1.77
C VAL A 12 -8.03 -32.32 2.21
N GLU A 13 -8.25 -33.37 1.43
CA GLU A 13 -9.21 -34.45 1.75
C GLU A 13 -8.85 -35.12 3.08
N LEU A 14 -7.60 -35.58 3.24
CA LEU A 14 -7.10 -36.17 4.49
C LEU A 14 -7.23 -35.24 5.69
N THR A 15 -7.03 -33.94 5.47
CA THR A 15 -7.14 -32.92 6.52
C THR A 15 -8.59 -32.74 6.96
N ILE A 16 -9.53 -32.70 6.02
CA ILE A 16 -10.96 -32.53 6.31
C ILE A 16 -11.51 -33.76 7.05
N GLU A 17 -11.06 -34.96 6.68
CA GLU A 17 -11.47 -36.22 7.33
C GLU A 17 -10.88 -36.40 8.74
N THR A 18 -9.90 -35.58 9.13
CA THR A 18 -9.22 -35.69 10.42
C THR A 18 -9.56 -34.50 11.33
N PRO A 19 -10.55 -34.60 12.25
CA PRO A 19 -10.97 -33.48 13.11
C PRO A 19 -9.81 -32.81 13.88
N LYS A 20 -8.86 -33.62 14.36
CA LYS A 20 -7.66 -33.14 15.07
C LYS A 20 -6.76 -32.28 14.17
N ALA A 21 -6.67 -32.59 12.87
CA ALA A 21 -5.92 -31.79 11.90
C ALA A 21 -6.57 -30.41 11.70
N ILE A 22 -7.90 -30.36 11.63
CA ILE A 22 -8.65 -29.10 11.55
C ILE A 22 -8.42 -28.24 12.80
N GLU A 23 -8.47 -28.82 14.00
CA GLU A 23 -8.16 -28.09 15.24
C GLU A 23 -6.72 -27.56 15.26
N LEU A 24 -5.76 -28.37 14.79
CA LEU A 24 -4.36 -27.96 14.64
C LEU A 24 -4.21 -26.80 13.66
N ILE A 25 -4.93 -26.80 12.54
CA ILE A 25 -4.91 -25.67 11.59
C ILE A 25 -5.51 -24.43 12.24
N LYS A 26 -6.69 -24.53 12.88
CA LYS A 26 -7.32 -23.39 13.55
C LYS A 26 -6.43 -22.77 14.63
N THR A 27 -5.68 -23.59 15.36
CA THR A 27 -4.79 -23.13 16.43
C THR A 27 -3.45 -22.61 15.92
N ARG A 28 -2.98 -23.06 14.75
CA ARG A 28 -1.67 -22.66 14.17
C ARG A 28 -1.76 -21.65 13.03
N ALA A 29 -2.94 -21.43 12.44
CA ALA A 29 -3.18 -20.42 11.41
C ALA A 29 -3.22 -19.01 12.01
N VAL A 30 -2.12 -18.65 12.67
CA VAL A 30 -1.89 -17.34 13.28
C VAL A 30 -0.84 -16.63 12.44
N VAL A 31 -1.16 -15.44 11.96
CA VAL A 31 -0.20 -14.60 11.24
C VAL A 31 0.81 -14.06 12.24
N ALA A 32 2.10 -14.23 11.95
CA ALA A 32 3.18 -13.74 12.79
C ALA A 32 3.16 -12.20 12.83
N ASP A 33 3.35 -11.64 14.02
CA ASP A 33 3.36 -10.20 14.21
C ASP A 33 4.75 -9.60 13.91
N ASP A 34 4.80 -8.54 13.11
CA ASP A 34 6.01 -7.74 12.85
C ASP A 34 6.45 -6.82 14.02
N TYR A 35 5.77 -6.85 15.17
CA TYR A 35 6.17 -6.18 16.41
C TYR A 35 6.90 -7.11 17.40
N SER A 36 8.19 -6.84 17.63
CA SER A 36 9.03 -7.52 18.62
C SER A 36 8.74 -7.05 20.05
N ILE A 37 8.23 -7.97 20.88
CA ILE A 37 8.01 -7.74 22.33
C ILE A 37 9.33 -7.49 23.05
N ALA A 38 10.40 -8.21 22.68
CA ALA A 38 11.70 -8.08 23.31
C ALA A 38 12.27 -6.66 23.11
N LYS A 39 12.21 -6.14 21.88
CA LYS A 39 12.62 -4.76 21.58
C LYS A 39 11.81 -3.73 22.37
N ARG A 40 10.48 -3.89 22.44
CA ARG A 40 9.62 -2.99 23.22
C ARG A 40 9.92 -3.02 24.71
N THR A 41 10.25 -4.19 25.24
CA THR A 41 10.59 -4.36 26.66
C THR A 41 11.92 -3.69 26.97
N ILE A 42 12.97 -3.98 26.19
CA ILE A 42 14.31 -3.40 26.36
C ILE A 42 14.29 -1.88 26.11
N GLY A 43 13.53 -1.44 25.12
CA GLY A 43 13.38 -0.03 24.74
C GLY A 43 12.42 0.78 25.63
N ILE A 44 11.93 0.20 26.73
CA ILE A 44 11.02 0.86 27.68
C ILE A 44 9.84 1.51 26.93
N TYR A 45 9.19 0.73 26.06
CA TYR A 45 8.10 1.17 25.17
C TYR A 45 7.03 2.04 25.86
N PRO A 46 6.54 1.74 27.09
CA PRO A 46 5.53 2.57 27.73
C PRO A 46 5.95 4.03 27.92
N LEU A 47 7.24 4.29 28.11
CA LEU A 47 7.76 5.66 28.27
C LEU A 47 8.11 6.28 26.90
N THR A 48 8.81 5.53 26.04
CA THR A 48 9.25 6.05 24.74
C THR A 48 8.07 6.34 23.82
N SER A 49 6.99 5.54 23.88
CA SER A 49 5.77 5.76 23.09
C SER A 49 5.09 7.11 23.34
N LEU A 50 5.21 7.70 24.54
CA LEU A 50 4.65 9.02 24.84
C LEU A 50 5.29 10.13 23.99
N PHE A 51 6.61 10.06 23.79
CA PHE A 51 7.34 11.01 22.94
C PHE A 51 7.00 10.81 21.46
N PHE A 52 6.91 9.55 21.02
CA PHE A 52 6.50 9.22 19.64
C PHE A 52 5.08 9.72 19.35
N MET A 53 4.14 9.54 20.28
CA MET A 53 2.77 10.04 20.14
C MET A 53 2.73 11.55 19.88
N SER A 54 3.58 12.34 20.56
CA SER A 54 3.68 13.77 20.29
C SER A 54 4.20 14.07 18.89
N GLY A 55 5.21 13.32 18.42
CA GLY A 55 5.75 13.44 17.05
C GLY A 55 4.71 13.09 15.99
N ILE A 56 3.96 12.00 16.21
CA ILE A 56 2.85 11.57 15.36
C ILE A 56 1.75 12.64 15.30
N LYS A 57 1.32 13.17 16.44
CA LYS A 57 0.32 14.25 16.49
C LYS A 57 0.76 15.47 15.68
N LYS A 58 2.05 15.86 15.76
CA LYS A 58 2.63 16.95 14.97
C LYS A 58 2.65 16.61 13.48
N LEU A 59 3.14 15.43 13.11
CA LEU A 59 3.15 14.95 11.72
C LEU A 59 1.74 14.96 11.13
N HIS A 60 0.74 14.48 11.87
CA HIS A 60 -0.66 14.49 11.42
C HIS A 60 -1.19 15.90 11.20
N GLN A 61 -0.84 16.86 12.05
CA GLN A 61 -1.20 18.27 11.86
C GLN A 61 -0.54 18.86 10.62
N GLU A 62 0.75 18.59 10.39
CA GLU A 62 1.49 19.04 9.21
C GLU A 62 0.94 18.43 7.93
N THR A 63 0.66 17.13 7.92
CA THR A 63 0.03 16.45 6.79
C THR A 63 -1.34 17.03 6.51
N ARG A 64 -2.21 17.24 7.52
CA ARG A 64 -3.51 17.91 7.30
C ARG A 64 -3.35 19.28 6.66
N LYS A 65 -2.41 20.10 7.16
CA LYS A 65 -2.14 21.43 6.58
C LYS A 65 -1.75 21.32 5.10
N ARG A 66 -0.94 20.33 4.72
CA ARG A 66 -0.51 20.10 3.33
C ARG A 66 -1.70 19.92 2.37
N PHE A 67 -2.75 19.20 2.78
CA PHE A 67 -3.95 19.00 1.95
C PHE A 67 -4.83 20.25 1.82
N TYR A 68 -4.70 21.22 2.73
CA TYR A 68 -5.49 22.45 2.71
C TYR A 68 -4.82 23.62 1.99
N VAL A 69 -3.52 23.53 1.69
CA VAL A 69 -2.83 24.53 0.87
C VAL A 69 -3.31 24.37 -0.58
N PRO A 70 -3.83 25.42 -1.24
CA PRO A 70 -4.16 25.34 -2.67
C PRO A 70 -2.94 25.02 -3.52
N ILE A 71 -3.09 24.18 -4.55
CA ILE A 71 -1.96 23.74 -5.39
C ILE A 71 -1.21 24.90 -6.07
N ASN A 72 -1.93 25.97 -6.43
CA ASN A 72 -1.39 27.20 -7.04
C ASN A 72 -0.64 28.12 -6.05
N GLU A 73 -0.86 27.93 -4.74
CA GLU A 73 -0.16 28.68 -3.68
C GLU A 73 1.06 27.92 -3.15
N ARG A 74 1.25 26.68 -3.61
CA ARG A 74 2.33 25.82 -3.15
C ARG A 74 3.65 26.25 -3.79
N VAL A 75 4.70 26.32 -2.97
CA VAL A 75 6.07 26.51 -3.47
C VAL A 75 6.48 25.27 -4.25
N GLN A 76 6.53 25.42 -5.57
CA GLN A 76 6.93 24.38 -6.51
C GLN A 76 8.47 24.29 -6.59
N LYS A 77 9.01 23.09 -6.39
CA LYS A 77 10.43 22.76 -6.55
C LYS A 77 10.78 22.27 -7.96
N GLY A 78 9.84 21.58 -8.60
CA GLY A 78 10.04 20.93 -9.90
C GLY A 78 8.74 20.87 -10.71
N ASN A 79 8.78 20.34 -11.93
CA ASN A 79 7.60 20.28 -12.79
C ASN A 79 6.69 19.13 -12.37
N TYR A 80 5.37 19.33 -12.37
CA TYR A 80 4.43 18.23 -12.19
C TYR A 80 4.35 17.43 -13.50
N LEU A 81 4.61 16.12 -13.42
CA LEU A 81 4.43 15.20 -14.53
C LEU A 81 3.25 14.27 -14.24
N LEU A 82 2.33 14.16 -15.20
CA LEU A 82 1.17 13.28 -15.17
C LEU A 82 1.49 11.93 -15.84
N TYR A 83 1.32 10.85 -15.07
CA TYR A 83 1.50 9.47 -15.51
C TYR A 83 0.16 8.74 -15.51
N GLN A 84 -0.25 8.22 -16.67
CA GLN A 84 -1.46 7.42 -16.83
C GLN A 84 -1.13 6.01 -17.31
N VAL A 85 -1.98 5.04 -16.98
CA VAL A 85 -1.87 3.68 -17.51
C VAL A 85 -1.89 3.66 -19.05
N SER A 86 -0.92 2.97 -19.66
CA SER A 86 -0.86 2.69 -21.10
C SER A 86 -2.03 1.81 -21.51
N GLY A 87 -2.58 2.06 -22.70
CA GLY A 87 -3.61 1.19 -23.25
C GLY A 87 -4.96 1.30 -22.52
N SER A 88 -5.26 2.45 -21.90
CA SER A 88 -6.62 2.77 -21.44
C SER A 88 -7.56 2.85 -22.65
N ASP A 89 -7.97 1.68 -23.14
CA ASP A 89 -8.90 1.54 -24.25
C ASP A 89 -10.23 2.22 -23.91
N SER A 90 -10.85 2.83 -24.92
CA SER A 90 -12.21 3.39 -24.84
C SER A 90 -13.28 2.37 -24.40
N ASN A 91 -12.97 1.07 -24.45
CA ASN A 91 -13.82 0.00 -23.94
C ASN A 91 -13.80 -0.15 -22.42
N ILE A 92 -12.75 0.28 -21.72
CA ILE A 92 -12.66 0.22 -20.25
C ILE A 92 -13.69 1.16 -19.62
N THR A 93 -14.02 2.27 -20.28
CA THR A 93 -15.07 3.20 -19.86
C THR A 93 -16.47 2.58 -19.80
N LYS A 94 -16.68 1.37 -20.32
CA LYS A 94 -17.95 0.63 -20.27
C LYS A 94 -17.94 -0.57 -19.32
N LEU A 95 -16.87 -0.77 -18.56
CA LEU A 95 -16.81 -1.84 -17.57
C LEU A 95 -17.90 -1.64 -16.53
N ASP A 96 -18.61 -2.72 -16.17
CA ASP A 96 -19.48 -2.76 -14.99
C ASP A 96 -18.77 -3.57 -13.88
N PRO A 97 -18.13 -2.91 -12.90
CA PRO A 97 -17.45 -3.61 -11.81
C PRO A 97 -18.40 -4.45 -10.96
N LYS A 98 -19.69 -4.07 -10.86
CA LYS A 98 -20.70 -4.81 -10.08
C LYS A 98 -20.91 -6.21 -10.65
N GLU A 99 -21.00 -6.35 -11.96
CA GLU A 99 -21.18 -7.65 -12.62
C GLU A 99 -20.01 -8.59 -12.31
N ILE A 100 -18.77 -8.09 -12.40
CA ILE A 100 -17.56 -8.85 -12.09
C ILE A 100 -17.54 -9.25 -10.60
N LEU A 101 -17.79 -8.31 -9.70
CA LEU A 101 -17.70 -8.56 -8.25
C LEU A 101 -18.81 -9.48 -7.75
N SER A 102 -20.04 -9.33 -8.26
CA SER A 102 -21.16 -10.19 -7.86
C SER A 102 -21.04 -11.61 -8.40
N SER A 103 -20.63 -11.78 -9.66
CA SER A 103 -20.44 -13.11 -10.25
C SER A 103 -19.26 -13.86 -9.63
N SER A 104 -18.15 -13.18 -9.36
CA SER A 104 -16.97 -13.77 -8.72
C SER A 104 -17.16 -14.10 -7.23
N ALA A 105 -18.15 -13.50 -6.58
CA ALA A 105 -18.53 -13.80 -5.19
C ALA A 105 -19.50 -15.00 -5.07
N ASP A 106 -19.95 -15.60 -6.19
CA ASP A 106 -20.82 -16.79 -6.19
C ASP A 106 -20.03 -18.06 -5.86
N ASN A 107 -19.54 -18.12 -4.62
CA ASN A 107 -18.85 -19.26 -4.05
C ASN A 107 -19.23 -19.44 -2.58
N PRO A 108 -19.03 -20.62 -1.98
CA PRO A 108 -19.43 -20.91 -0.60
C PRO A 108 -18.84 -19.97 0.48
N LEU A 109 -17.76 -19.25 0.16
CA LEU A 109 -17.10 -18.32 1.08
C LEU A 109 -17.53 -16.86 0.86
N GLY A 110 -18.26 -16.56 -0.23
CA GLY A 110 -18.66 -15.21 -0.59
C GLY A 110 -17.49 -14.26 -0.83
N ILE A 111 -16.32 -14.79 -1.19
CA ILE A 111 -15.12 -13.98 -1.49
C ILE A 111 -15.21 -13.56 -2.96
N PRO A 112 -15.14 -12.26 -3.31
CA PRO A 112 -15.12 -11.84 -4.70
C PRO A 112 -13.76 -12.20 -5.32
N GLU A 113 -13.64 -13.37 -5.96
CA GLU A 113 -12.39 -13.84 -6.59
C GLU A 113 -12.48 -13.80 -8.13
N PRO A 114 -12.41 -12.60 -8.77
CA PRO A 114 -12.46 -12.49 -10.23
C PRO A 114 -11.37 -13.31 -10.92
N GLY A 115 -11.67 -13.83 -12.11
CA GLY A 115 -10.67 -14.44 -12.95
C GLY A 115 -9.59 -13.43 -13.37
N SER A 116 -8.39 -13.90 -13.74
CA SER A 116 -7.26 -13.01 -14.06
C SER A 116 -7.58 -11.93 -15.12
N SER A 117 -8.39 -12.26 -16.13
CA SER A 117 -8.80 -11.29 -17.16
C SER A 117 -9.72 -10.20 -16.59
N GLU A 118 -10.68 -10.57 -15.74
CA GLU A 118 -11.60 -9.63 -15.12
C GLU A 118 -10.88 -8.75 -14.09
N LEU A 119 -9.97 -9.35 -13.32
CA LEU A 119 -9.15 -8.62 -12.38
C LEU A 119 -8.25 -7.60 -13.07
N ASN A 120 -7.66 -7.93 -14.23
CA ASN A 120 -6.87 -6.97 -15.01
C ASN A 120 -7.72 -5.79 -15.49
N LYS A 121 -8.96 -6.05 -15.96
CA LYS A 121 -9.90 -4.98 -16.32
C LYS A 121 -10.23 -4.08 -15.13
N LEU A 122 -10.42 -4.65 -13.94
CA LEU A 122 -10.62 -3.87 -12.71
C LEU A 122 -9.38 -3.01 -12.40
N PHE A 123 -8.16 -3.57 -12.50
CA PHE A 123 -6.94 -2.80 -12.26
C PHE A 123 -6.78 -1.63 -13.23
N GLU A 124 -7.06 -1.83 -14.52
CA GLU A 124 -7.03 -0.77 -15.52
C GLU A 124 -8.12 0.28 -15.29
N TYR A 125 -9.35 -0.16 -14.97
CA TYR A 125 -10.48 0.72 -14.70
C TYR A 125 -10.21 1.66 -13.53
N TYR A 126 -9.77 1.13 -12.39
CA TYR A 126 -9.48 1.91 -11.18
C TYR A 126 -8.04 2.46 -11.14
N ALA A 127 -7.25 2.29 -12.21
CA ALA A 127 -5.85 2.74 -12.25
C ALA A 127 -5.73 4.23 -11.91
N PRO A 128 -4.93 4.61 -10.90
CA PRO A 128 -4.75 6.01 -10.55
C PRO A 128 -3.95 6.74 -11.65
N VAL A 129 -4.10 8.05 -11.68
CA VAL A 129 -3.15 8.91 -12.40
C VAL A 129 -2.18 9.44 -11.37
N TRP A 130 -0.89 9.22 -11.58
CA TRP A 130 0.14 9.76 -10.70
C TRP A 130 0.54 11.14 -11.21
N GLU A 131 0.41 12.17 -10.37
CA GLU A 131 0.94 13.50 -10.62
C GLU A 131 2.15 13.68 -9.71
N ILE A 132 3.36 13.71 -10.27
CA ILE A 132 4.59 13.69 -9.48
C ILE A 132 5.35 14.98 -9.72
N GLU A 133 5.54 15.77 -8.65
CA GLU A 133 6.45 16.90 -8.70
C GLU A 133 7.87 16.37 -8.90
N THR A 134 8.48 16.75 -10.02
CA THR A 134 9.75 16.22 -10.51
C THR A 134 10.80 17.33 -10.54
N GLU A 135 11.67 17.33 -9.53
CA GLU A 135 12.86 18.20 -9.47
C GLU A 135 14.07 17.47 -10.09
N ASN A 136 14.17 16.15 -9.89
CA ASN A 136 15.30 15.37 -10.39
C ASN A 136 14.94 13.89 -10.62
N ASN A 137 15.91 13.09 -11.03
CA ASN A 137 15.75 11.66 -11.32
C ASN A 137 15.24 10.82 -10.13
N TYR A 138 15.41 11.28 -8.89
CA TYR A 138 14.90 10.57 -7.71
C TYR A 138 13.37 10.58 -7.64
N ASP A 139 12.70 11.49 -8.37
CA ASP A 139 11.22 11.56 -8.45
C ASP A 139 10.65 10.71 -9.59
N LEU A 140 11.49 10.11 -10.43
CA LEU A 140 11.01 9.34 -11.59
C LEU A 140 10.71 7.89 -11.16
N PRO A 141 9.44 7.45 -11.20
CA PRO A 141 9.11 6.06 -10.89
C PRO A 141 9.61 5.14 -12.00
N GLY A 142 9.97 3.91 -11.64
CA GLY A 142 10.43 2.94 -12.63
C GLY A 142 10.53 1.50 -12.15
N ILE A 143 11.28 0.70 -12.91
CA ILE A 143 11.37 -0.76 -12.73
C ILE A 143 12.53 -1.11 -11.79
N PRO A 144 12.29 -1.78 -10.66
CA PRO A 144 13.36 -2.38 -9.87
C PRO A 144 14.14 -3.44 -10.65
N TYR A 145 15.47 -3.39 -10.59
CA TYR A 145 16.37 -4.39 -11.14
C TYR A 145 17.57 -4.60 -10.22
N LEU A 146 18.28 -5.72 -10.38
CA LEU A 146 19.48 -6.01 -9.59
C LEU A 146 20.75 -5.53 -10.30
N GLN A 147 21.49 -4.66 -9.62
CA GLN A 147 22.85 -4.28 -9.97
C GLN A 147 23.82 -4.89 -8.95
N GLY A 148 24.39 -6.05 -9.29
CA GLY A 148 25.10 -6.86 -8.31
C GLY A 148 24.15 -7.37 -7.23
N ASN A 149 24.37 -6.96 -5.97
CA ASN A 149 23.50 -7.29 -4.85
C ASN A 149 22.52 -6.17 -4.45
N GLU A 150 22.60 -5.01 -5.08
CA GLU A 150 21.76 -3.86 -4.76
C GLU A 150 20.59 -3.74 -5.74
N VAL A 151 19.42 -3.41 -5.22
CA VAL A 151 18.24 -3.11 -6.04
C VAL A 151 18.33 -1.66 -6.50
N ARG A 152 18.18 -1.40 -7.80
CA ARG A 152 18.14 -0.05 -8.40
C ARG A 152 16.86 0.13 -9.20
N ILE A 153 16.50 1.37 -9.51
CA ILE A 153 15.32 1.69 -10.32
C ILE A 153 15.77 2.14 -11.72
N ASN A 154 15.28 1.45 -12.74
CA ASN A 154 15.40 1.90 -14.12
C ASN A 154 14.25 2.87 -14.44
N THR A 155 14.57 4.16 -14.54
CA THR A 155 13.60 5.24 -14.75
C THR A 155 13.25 5.50 -16.22
N GLN A 156 13.84 4.73 -17.16
CA GLN A 156 13.52 4.84 -18.59
C GLN A 156 12.17 4.21 -18.96
N GLN A 157 11.63 3.38 -18.07
CA GLN A 157 10.31 2.75 -18.22
C GLN A 157 9.54 2.97 -16.92
N HIS A 158 8.26 3.34 -17.04
CA HIS A 158 7.41 3.61 -15.89
C HIS A 158 6.46 2.43 -15.68
N VAL A 159 6.44 1.90 -14.45
CA VAL A 159 5.63 0.75 -14.08
C VAL A 159 4.89 1.04 -12.78
N THR A 160 3.64 0.62 -12.72
CA THR A 160 2.90 0.46 -11.47
C THR A 160 2.65 -1.03 -11.26
N TYR A 161 3.20 -1.58 -10.17
CA TYR A 161 2.98 -2.97 -9.80
C TYR A 161 1.62 -3.15 -9.13
N THR A 162 0.95 -4.25 -9.42
CA THR A 162 -0.41 -4.52 -8.93
C THR A 162 -0.51 -5.83 -8.18
N TYR A 163 -1.35 -5.85 -7.17
CA TYR A 163 -1.82 -7.09 -6.54
C TYR A 163 -3.18 -6.86 -5.89
N HIS A 164 -3.96 -7.93 -5.78
CA HIS A 164 -5.22 -7.88 -5.05
C HIS A 164 -5.05 -8.44 -3.63
N SER A 165 -5.91 -7.98 -2.73
CA SER A 165 -6.06 -8.49 -1.38
C SER A 165 -7.54 -8.47 -0.97
N PHE A 166 -7.83 -9.03 0.20
CA PHE A 166 -9.18 -9.08 0.73
C PHE A 166 -9.20 -8.53 2.14
N ILE A 167 -10.30 -7.89 2.49
CA ILE A 167 -10.54 -7.37 3.83
C ILE A 167 -11.94 -7.76 4.30
N ARG A 168 -12.10 -7.96 5.61
CA ARG A 168 -13.43 -8.09 6.21
C ARG A 168 -13.94 -6.71 6.56
N PHE A 169 -15.14 -6.40 6.09
CA PHE A 169 -15.77 -5.14 6.42
C PHE A 169 -17.27 -5.32 6.53
N TYR A 170 -17.82 -5.01 7.72
CA TYR A 170 -19.17 -5.36 8.11
C TYR A 170 -19.46 -6.86 7.92
N LYS A 171 -20.51 -7.20 7.15
CA LYS A 171 -20.98 -8.58 6.98
C LYS A 171 -20.35 -9.30 5.78
N GLY A 172 -19.41 -8.66 5.08
CA GLY A 172 -18.86 -9.17 3.82
C GLY A 172 -17.35 -9.10 3.71
N ILE A 173 -16.84 -9.75 2.67
CA ILE A 173 -15.43 -9.70 2.26
C ILE A 173 -15.34 -8.77 1.06
N GLN A 174 -14.46 -7.79 1.13
CA GLN A 174 -14.30 -6.77 0.10
C GLN A 174 -13.00 -6.99 -0.66
N LEU A 175 -13.06 -6.83 -1.98
CA LEU A 175 -11.89 -6.84 -2.84
C LEU A 175 -11.09 -5.55 -2.64
N GLN A 176 -9.77 -5.69 -2.56
CA GLN A 176 -8.85 -4.56 -2.55
C GLN A 176 -7.91 -4.63 -3.75
N LEU A 177 -7.77 -3.49 -4.45
CA LEU A 177 -6.82 -3.31 -5.56
C LEU A 177 -5.65 -2.47 -5.06
N ASN A 178 -4.44 -3.01 -5.16
CA ASN A 178 -3.21 -2.35 -4.69
C ASN A 178 -2.35 -1.97 -5.88
N TYR A 179 -1.81 -0.76 -5.86
CA TYR A 179 -0.95 -0.15 -6.86
C TYR A 179 0.34 0.30 -6.17
N VAL A 180 1.49 -0.18 -6.64
CA VAL A 180 2.79 0.05 -6.01
C VAL A 180 3.75 0.66 -7.01
N ILE A 181 4.32 1.81 -6.66
CA ILE A 181 5.36 2.48 -7.44
C ILE A 181 6.66 2.57 -6.63
N TRP A 182 7.78 2.60 -7.33
CA TRP A 182 9.13 2.63 -6.74
C TRP A 182 9.97 3.75 -7.34
N PHE A 183 10.70 4.44 -6.47
CA PHE A 183 11.55 5.59 -6.77
C PHE A 183 13.01 5.28 -6.42
N PRO A 184 14.00 5.87 -7.14
CA PRO A 184 15.41 5.62 -6.87
C PRO A 184 15.87 5.92 -5.44
N SER A 185 15.37 7.00 -4.82
CA SER A 185 15.75 7.36 -3.45
C SER A 185 14.82 8.42 -2.86
N ARG A 186 14.83 8.56 -1.54
CA ARG A 186 14.39 9.77 -0.84
C ARG A 186 15.64 10.58 -0.53
N PRO A 187 16.01 11.61 -1.31
CA PRO A 187 17.26 12.35 -1.11
C PRO A 187 17.40 12.87 0.32
N LEU A 188 18.64 12.88 0.82
CA LEU A 188 18.96 13.49 2.09
C LEU A 188 18.87 15.01 1.96
N THR A 189 18.07 15.63 2.84
CA THR A 189 17.94 17.10 2.90
C THR A 189 18.99 17.76 3.81
N GLY A 190 19.78 16.97 4.54
CA GLY A 190 20.86 17.43 5.40
C GLY A 190 21.51 16.30 6.19
N VAL A 191 22.59 16.59 6.93
CA VAL A 191 23.36 15.58 7.68
C VAL A 191 22.56 14.90 8.80
N PHE A 192 21.55 15.60 9.32
CA PHE A 192 20.64 15.14 10.37
C PHE A 192 19.33 14.53 9.84
N ASP A 193 19.15 14.43 8.52
CA ASP A 193 18.00 13.76 7.94
C ASP A 193 18.10 12.25 8.23
N LEU A 194 17.20 11.77 9.09
CA LEU A 194 17.15 10.37 9.51
C LEU A 194 16.35 9.49 8.54
N LEU A 195 15.54 10.12 7.70
CA LEU A 195 14.53 9.49 6.87
C LEU A 195 15.02 9.28 5.44
N GLY A 196 15.98 10.07 4.95
CA GLY A 196 16.54 9.94 3.59
C GLY A 196 17.44 8.71 3.40
N GLY A 197 17.60 8.28 2.15
CA GLY A 197 18.20 6.99 1.83
C GLY A 197 17.76 6.37 0.49
N HIS A 198 18.37 5.24 0.19
CA HIS A 198 18.21 4.48 -1.06
C HIS A 198 16.83 3.82 -1.15
N LEU A 199 16.23 3.88 -2.34
CA LEU A 199 14.86 3.47 -2.71
C LEU A 199 13.75 4.06 -1.87
N ASP A 200 12.75 4.63 -2.52
CA ASP A 200 11.47 4.94 -1.88
C ASP A 200 10.35 4.30 -2.68
N GLY A 201 9.14 4.34 -2.16
CA GLY A 201 8.00 3.80 -2.87
C GLY A 201 6.71 4.01 -2.12
N ILE A 202 5.60 3.91 -2.85
CA ILE A 202 4.26 4.11 -2.33
C ILE A 202 3.41 2.94 -2.73
N THR A 203 2.57 2.50 -1.79
CA THR A 203 1.43 1.65 -2.07
C THR A 203 0.17 2.50 -1.95
N TRP A 204 -0.63 2.52 -3.00
CA TRP A 204 -1.99 3.04 -3.02
C TRP A 204 -2.96 1.87 -3.11
N ARG A 205 -3.95 1.84 -2.23
CA ARG A 205 -4.92 0.76 -2.14
C ARG A 205 -6.33 1.31 -2.22
N ILE A 206 -7.17 0.59 -2.96
CA ILE A 206 -8.58 0.87 -3.16
C ILE A 206 -9.36 -0.31 -2.57
N THR A 207 -10.33 -0.04 -1.71
CA THR A 207 -11.27 -1.04 -1.19
C THR A 207 -12.64 -0.83 -1.81
N LEU A 208 -13.14 -1.84 -2.52
CA LEU A 208 -14.39 -1.78 -3.27
C LEU A 208 -15.54 -2.37 -2.46
N SER A 209 -16.75 -1.86 -2.68
CA SER A 209 -17.99 -2.50 -2.26
C SER A 209 -18.37 -3.64 -3.20
N SER A 210 -19.41 -4.41 -2.86
CA SER A 210 -20.00 -5.41 -3.76
C SER A 210 -20.58 -4.81 -5.05
N ASP A 211 -20.90 -3.51 -5.05
CA ASP A 211 -21.42 -2.79 -6.23
C ASP A 211 -20.29 -2.14 -7.05
N GLY A 212 -19.03 -2.27 -6.62
CA GLY A 212 -17.89 -1.61 -7.29
C GLY A 212 -17.64 -0.18 -6.81
N ASP A 213 -18.50 0.40 -5.99
CA ASP A 213 -18.23 1.71 -5.41
C ASP A 213 -16.98 1.66 -4.52
N VAL A 214 -16.17 2.72 -4.55
CA VAL A 214 -15.02 2.83 -3.65
C VAL A 214 -15.51 3.17 -2.24
N LEU A 215 -15.17 2.31 -1.27
CA LEU A 215 -15.43 2.52 0.15
C LEU A 215 -14.32 3.34 0.79
N PHE A 216 -13.07 2.94 0.51
CA PHE A 216 -11.87 3.56 1.06
C PHE A 216 -10.77 3.60 0.01
N TYR A 217 -10.04 4.69 0.02
CA TYR A 217 -8.65 4.68 -0.41
C TYR A 217 -7.73 4.70 0.80
N ASP A 218 -6.58 4.06 0.71
CA ASP A 218 -5.53 4.25 1.69
C ASP A 218 -4.14 4.09 1.09
N THR A 219 -3.15 4.67 1.76
CA THR A 219 -1.77 4.70 1.27
C THR A 219 -0.77 4.49 2.38
N ILE A 220 0.38 3.92 2.03
CA ILE A 220 1.59 3.88 2.84
C ILE A 220 2.79 4.15 1.95
N HIS A 221 3.88 4.64 2.54
CA HIS A 221 5.18 4.39 1.92
C HIS A 221 5.50 2.90 2.04
N ASN A 222 6.27 2.35 1.09
CA ASN A 222 6.62 0.93 1.06
C ASN A 222 7.52 0.49 2.24
N CYS A 223 7.92 1.40 3.12
CA CYS A 223 8.52 1.07 4.42
C CYS A 223 7.49 0.77 5.54
N GLY A 224 6.22 1.10 5.33
CA GLY A 224 5.12 1.01 6.30
C GLY A 224 4.75 2.33 6.97
N CYS A 225 5.51 3.41 6.74
CA CYS A 225 5.24 4.72 7.32
C CYS A 225 4.12 5.47 6.58
N TYR A 226 3.61 6.52 7.22
CA TYR A 226 2.65 7.48 6.64
C TYR A 226 1.34 6.82 6.17
N HIS A 227 0.74 5.96 7.01
CA HIS A 227 -0.59 5.42 6.69
C HIS A 227 -1.65 6.51 6.71
N ILE A 228 -2.29 6.74 5.56
CA ILE A 228 -3.38 7.70 5.39
C ILE A 228 -4.58 6.99 4.80
N VAL A 229 -5.77 7.26 5.33
CA VAL A 229 -7.04 6.72 4.84
C VAL A 229 -7.94 7.86 4.36
N PHE A 230 -8.60 7.65 3.22
CA PHE A 230 -9.60 8.53 2.63
C PHE A 230 -10.92 7.74 2.52
N PRO A 231 -11.82 7.85 3.50
CA PRO A 231 -13.13 7.24 3.42
C PRO A 231 -14.00 7.99 2.41
N ASN A 232 -14.90 7.28 1.75
CA ASN A 232 -16.01 7.95 1.05
C ASN A 232 -16.94 8.66 2.06
N GLU A 233 -17.88 9.45 1.56
CA GLU A 233 -18.78 10.26 2.40
C GLU A 233 -19.69 9.46 3.36
N GLN A 234 -19.83 8.15 3.14
CA GLN A 234 -20.65 7.26 3.94
C GLN A 234 -19.95 6.82 5.23
N PHE A 235 -18.64 7.03 5.37
CA PHE A 235 -17.89 6.59 6.56
C PHE A 235 -17.25 7.74 7.32
N HIS A 236 -17.38 7.70 8.64
CA HIS A 236 -16.68 8.61 9.55
C HIS A 236 -15.70 7.84 10.41
N LYS A 237 -14.56 8.46 10.67
CA LYS A 237 -13.57 7.93 11.60
C LYS A 237 -14.18 7.85 13.01
N ILE A 238 -14.06 6.71 13.67
CA ILE A 238 -14.44 6.53 15.07
C ILE A 238 -13.61 7.49 15.93
N LYS A 239 -14.26 8.19 16.86
CA LYS A 239 -13.57 9.01 17.85
C LYS A 239 -12.74 8.09 18.75
N GLU A 240 -11.42 8.25 18.70
CA GLU A 240 -10.50 7.43 19.51
C GLU A 240 -10.78 7.60 21.00
N SER A 241 -10.90 6.46 21.69
CA SER A 241 -11.17 6.41 23.13
C SER A 241 -9.90 6.41 23.99
N SER A 242 -8.71 6.25 23.39
CA SER A 242 -7.45 5.99 24.10
C SER A 242 -6.28 6.74 23.46
N GLU A 243 -5.47 7.41 24.29
CA GLU A 243 -4.19 8.00 23.87
C GLU A 243 -3.07 6.96 23.68
N LEU A 244 -3.34 5.67 23.91
CA LEU A 244 -2.33 4.59 23.91
C LEU A 244 -2.13 3.95 22.52
N THR A 245 -2.83 4.42 21.49
CA THR A 245 -2.73 3.90 20.12
C THR A 245 -2.63 5.05 19.13
N GLU A 246 -1.76 4.89 18.14
CA GLU A 246 -1.58 5.85 17.05
C GLU A 246 -2.87 6.04 16.25
N PRO A 247 -3.35 7.29 16.08
CA PRO A 247 -4.54 7.54 15.30
C PRO A 247 -4.42 7.11 13.84
N VAL A 248 -5.52 6.66 13.22
CA VAL A 248 -5.56 6.63 11.75
C VAL A 248 -5.67 8.07 11.23
N LEU A 249 -4.81 8.46 10.29
CA LEU A 249 -4.86 9.80 9.69
C LEU A 249 -5.89 9.84 8.57
N VAL A 250 -6.84 10.76 8.70
CA VAL A 250 -7.85 11.08 7.66
C VAL A 250 -7.79 12.59 7.42
N PRO A 251 -7.02 13.07 6.43
CA PRO A 251 -6.82 14.49 6.20
C PRO A 251 -8.01 15.11 5.46
N VAL A 252 -8.56 14.39 4.48
CA VAL A 252 -9.74 14.74 3.67
C VAL A 252 -10.53 13.46 3.37
N SER A 253 -11.80 13.61 2.96
CA SER A 253 -12.59 12.49 2.42
C SER A 253 -12.14 12.14 1.00
N ALA A 254 -12.45 10.93 0.55
CA ALA A 254 -12.28 10.54 -0.84
C ALA A 254 -13.13 11.45 -1.76
N PRO A 255 -12.59 11.89 -2.92
CA PRO A 255 -13.36 12.64 -3.89
C PRO A 255 -14.40 11.73 -4.56
N ASP A 256 -15.56 12.29 -4.85
CA ASP A 256 -16.55 11.67 -5.73
C ASP A 256 -16.08 11.79 -7.19
N ILE A 257 -15.90 10.65 -7.87
CA ILE A 257 -15.37 10.59 -9.24
C ILE A 257 -16.54 10.49 -10.20
N LYS A 258 -16.76 11.56 -10.98
CA LYS A 258 -17.83 11.61 -11.97
C LYS A 258 -17.40 11.03 -13.31
N ASP A 259 -18.37 10.79 -14.19
CA ASP A 259 -18.12 10.35 -15.57
C ASP A 259 -17.09 11.23 -16.28
N GLY A 260 -16.10 10.58 -16.89
CA GLY A 260 -14.99 11.25 -17.58
C GLY A 260 -13.92 11.86 -16.66
N GLN A 261 -14.07 11.76 -15.34
CA GLN A 261 -13.02 12.12 -14.39
C GLN A 261 -12.15 10.90 -14.04
N ARG A 262 -10.91 11.18 -13.63
CA ARG A 262 -9.96 10.19 -13.11
C ARG A 262 -9.46 10.64 -11.75
N LEU A 263 -9.16 9.67 -10.90
CA LEU A 263 -8.45 9.93 -9.65
C LEU A 263 -7.00 10.29 -9.94
N VAL A 264 -6.61 11.51 -9.59
CA VAL A 264 -5.24 11.99 -9.63
C VAL A 264 -4.67 12.04 -8.22
N ILE A 265 -3.51 11.41 -8.04
CA ILE A 265 -2.77 11.36 -6.79
C ILE A 265 -1.51 12.20 -6.95
N THR A 266 -1.39 13.28 -6.17
CA THR A 266 -0.25 14.19 -6.25
C THR A 266 0.81 13.86 -5.21
N LEU A 267 2.05 13.71 -5.66
CA LEU A 267 3.22 13.40 -4.84
C LEU A 267 4.26 14.53 -4.87
N ASP A 268 4.83 14.83 -3.71
CA ASP A 268 5.85 15.86 -3.53
C ASP A 268 7.24 15.39 -3.98
N SER A 269 8.01 16.31 -4.55
CA SER A 269 9.39 16.02 -4.94
C SER A 269 10.27 15.70 -3.71
N GLY A 270 11.06 14.64 -3.84
CA GLY A 270 12.11 14.19 -2.94
C GLY A 270 11.62 13.48 -1.68
N THR A 271 10.41 13.79 -1.20
CA THR A 271 9.79 13.05 -0.09
C THR A 271 8.78 12.02 -0.53
N HIS A 272 8.24 12.18 -1.75
CA HIS A 272 7.10 11.44 -2.28
C HIS A 272 5.88 11.46 -1.36
N TYR A 273 5.78 12.46 -0.47
CA TYR A 273 4.60 12.60 0.36
C TYR A 273 3.39 12.90 -0.51
N LEU A 274 2.31 12.18 -0.21
CA LEU A 274 1.03 12.42 -0.84
C LEU A 274 0.44 13.73 -0.33
N SER A 275 0.08 14.59 -1.28
CA SER A 275 -0.34 15.97 -1.05
C SER A 275 -1.80 16.21 -1.37
N TYR A 276 -2.27 15.62 -2.47
CA TYR A 276 -3.63 15.80 -2.94
C TYR A 276 -4.16 14.50 -3.52
N ILE A 277 -5.48 14.34 -3.38
CA ILE A 277 -6.28 13.41 -4.18
C ILE A 277 -7.41 14.20 -4.83
N ARG A 278 -7.55 14.10 -6.14
CA ARG A 278 -8.50 14.93 -6.90
C ARG A 278 -9.19 14.08 -7.96
N ALA A 279 -10.48 14.31 -8.16
CA ALA A 279 -11.20 13.81 -9.32
C ALA A 279 -11.17 14.90 -10.40
N ILE A 280 -10.42 14.69 -11.48
CA ILE A 280 -10.30 15.66 -12.57
C ILE A 280 -10.50 14.99 -13.94
N THR A 281 -11.04 15.75 -14.88
CA THR A 281 -10.98 15.39 -16.30
C THR A 281 -9.57 15.69 -16.80
N LEU A 282 -8.91 14.69 -17.36
CA LEU A 282 -7.55 14.84 -17.89
C LEU A 282 -7.63 15.48 -19.28
N ASN A 283 -6.81 16.52 -19.48
CA ASN A 283 -6.68 17.18 -20.79
C ASN A 283 -5.40 16.76 -21.51
N GLU A 284 -4.29 16.65 -20.76
CA GLU A 284 -2.97 16.32 -21.27
C GLU A 284 -2.29 15.30 -20.35
N ILE A 285 -1.44 14.45 -20.92
CA ILE A 285 -0.70 13.41 -20.23
C ILE A 285 0.76 13.52 -20.66
N ASP A 286 1.68 13.59 -19.70
CA ASP A 286 3.11 13.70 -19.97
C ASP A 286 3.76 12.35 -20.26
N LYS A 287 3.34 11.32 -19.49
CA LYS A 287 3.95 9.99 -19.50
C LYS A 287 2.89 8.92 -19.38
N GLN A 288 3.22 7.75 -19.92
CA GLN A 288 2.45 6.55 -19.67
C GLN A 288 3.24 5.55 -18.83
N TYR A 289 2.54 4.73 -18.06
CA TYR A 289 3.10 3.60 -17.33
C TYR A 289 2.34 2.32 -17.66
N ILE A 290 2.99 1.17 -17.56
CA ILE A 290 2.32 -0.13 -17.70
C ILE A 290 2.00 -0.73 -16.33
N LEU A 291 0.96 -1.57 -16.27
CA LEU A 291 0.66 -2.38 -15.10
C LEU A 291 1.47 -3.68 -15.17
N GLU A 292 2.09 -4.05 -14.05
CA GLU A 292 2.83 -5.30 -13.90
C GLU A 292 2.39 -6.04 -12.65
N GLU A 293 2.51 -7.37 -12.60
CA GLU A 293 2.22 -8.09 -11.38
C GLU A 293 3.29 -7.85 -10.31
N TYR A 294 2.87 -7.59 -9.07
CA TYR A 294 3.78 -7.47 -7.93
C TYR A 294 4.64 -8.73 -7.72
N SER A 295 4.16 -9.90 -8.18
CA SER A 295 4.89 -11.17 -8.15
C SER A 295 6.26 -11.08 -8.86
N HIS A 296 6.38 -10.24 -9.89
CA HIS A 296 7.63 -10.02 -10.62
C HIS A 296 8.74 -9.41 -9.76
N LEU A 297 8.42 -8.68 -8.69
CA LEU A 297 9.42 -8.17 -7.73
C LEU A 297 10.15 -9.29 -6.98
N LYS A 298 9.61 -10.52 -6.97
CA LYS A 298 10.27 -11.69 -6.37
C LYS A 298 11.22 -12.39 -7.35
N LEU A 299 11.25 -11.96 -8.61
CA LEU A 299 12.00 -12.59 -9.70
C LEU A 299 12.73 -11.52 -10.54
N LEU A 300 13.45 -10.61 -9.88
CA LEU A 300 14.20 -9.58 -10.59
C LEU A 300 15.32 -10.20 -11.42
N SER A 301 15.44 -9.77 -12.67
CA SER A 301 16.56 -10.11 -13.55
C SER A 301 17.88 -9.68 -12.91
N SER A 302 18.85 -10.60 -12.88
CA SER A 302 20.20 -10.32 -12.40
C SER A 302 21.19 -10.32 -13.56
N ASN A 303 22.07 -9.33 -13.58
CA ASN A 303 23.18 -9.25 -14.53
C ASN A 303 24.44 -10.01 -14.03
N THR A 304 24.35 -10.74 -12.91
CA THR A 304 25.46 -11.51 -12.33
C THR A 304 25.55 -12.91 -12.94
N GLN A 305 26.76 -13.34 -13.32
CA GLN A 305 26.99 -14.67 -13.91
C GLN A 305 26.44 -15.78 -13.01
N GLY A 306 25.59 -16.65 -13.56
CA GLY A 306 25.07 -17.86 -12.90
C GLY A 306 23.73 -17.73 -12.17
N ILE A 307 23.30 -16.53 -11.78
CA ILE A 307 21.96 -16.28 -11.19
C ILE A 307 21.13 -15.55 -12.23
N ARG A 308 20.07 -16.20 -12.74
CA ARG A 308 19.19 -15.57 -13.73
C ARG A 308 18.18 -14.62 -13.10
N THR A 309 17.67 -14.96 -11.91
CA THR A 309 16.67 -14.17 -11.17
C THR A 309 16.90 -14.24 -9.67
N LYS A 310 16.58 -13.16 -8.94
CA LYS A 310 16.63 -13.10 -7.46
C LYS A 310 15.53 -12.16 -6.95
N SER A 311 14.99 -12.47 -5.78
CA SER A 311 13.99 -11.65 -5.11
C SER A 311 14.54 -10.28 -4.73
N MET A 312 13.73 -9.23 -4.91
CA MET A 312 13.96 -7.90 -4.35
C MET A 312 14.03 -7.92 -2.82
N PHE A 313 13.31 -8.86 -2.20
CA PHE A 313 13.16 -8.99 -0.76
C PHE A 313 14.01 -10.14 -0.20
N ASP A 314 14.56 -9.95 0.99
CA ASP A 314 15.25 -10.98 1.76
C ASP A 314 14.27 -11.91 2.51
N LYS A 315 14.81 -12.79 3.35
CA LYS A 315 14.03 -13.77 4.14
C LYS A 315 13.07 -13.13 5.14
N ASP A 316 13.34 -11.91 5.57
CA ASP A 316 12.53 -11.16 6.54
C ASP A 316 11.50 -10.26 5.82
N GLY A 317 11.55 -10.23 4.48
CA GLY A 317 10.69 -9.43 3.64
C GLY A 317 11.15 -7.97 3.53
N LEU A 318 12.41 -7.68 3.83
CA LEU A 318 13.02 -6.36 3.67
C LEU A 318 13.75 -6.25 2.33
N VAL A 319 13.86 -5.05 1.79
CA VAL A 319 14.73 -4.77 0.63
C VAL A 319 16.12 -4.41 1.15
N PRO A 320 17.15 -5.24 0.93
CA PRO A 320 18.49 -4.97 1.46
C PRO A 320 19.07 -3.64 0.96
N GLY A 321 19.75 -2.90 1.84
CA GLY A 321 20.37 -1.62 1.49
C GLY A 321 19.43 -0.42 1.50
N THR A 322 18.20 -0.58 1.99
CA THR A 322 17.21 0.50 2.13
C THR A 322 17.03 0.99 3.57
N GLU A 323 17.88 0.51 4.49
CA GLU A 323 17.82 0.83 5.90
C GLU A 323 18.03 2.33 6.13
N ARG A 324 17.24 2.90 7.06
CA ARG A 324 17.26 4.34 7.36
C ARG A 324 17.92 4.59 8.70
N LYS A 325 18.50 5.78 8.88
CA LYS A 325 19.14 6.16 10.16
C LYS A 325 18.14 6.18 11.30
N GLU A 326 16.85 6.39 11.02
CA GLU A 326 15.79 6.34 12.03
C GLU A 326 15.74 5.01 12.79
N ARG A 327 16.24 3.90 12.22
CA ARG A 327 16.33 2.61 12.92
C ARG A 327 17.00 2.68 14.29
N TRP A 328 17.99 3.57 14.44
CA TRP A 328 18.74 3.72 15.69
C TRP A 328 17.96 4.45 16.78
N LEU A 329 16.92 5.19 16.39
CA LEU A 329 16.05 5.94 17.31
C LEU A 329 14.70 5.24 17.51
N PHE A 330 14.18 4.57 16.47
CA PHE A 330 12.81 4.07 16.41
C PHE A 330 12.69 2.59 16.78
N TRP A 331 13.80 1.87 16.95
CA TRP A 331 13.81 0.46 17.38
C TRP A 331 13.01 0.15 18.67
N PRO A 332 12.86 1.06 19.67
CA PRO A 332 12.05 0.78 20.86
C PRO A 332 10.57 0.51 20.55
N MET A 333 10.09 0.94 19.39
CA MET A 333 8.71 0.70 18.94
C MET A 333 8.48 -0.75 18.50
N GLY A 334 9.53 -1.58 18.50
CA GLY A 334 9.46 -3.00 18.24
C GLY A 334 9.40 -3.39 16.77
N ILE A 335 9.60 -2.44 15.86
CA ILE A 335 9.63 -2.71 14.42
C ILE A 335 11.07 -3.03 14.01
N ASP A 336 11.27 -4.07 13.21
CA ASP A 336 12.58 -4.44 12.67
C ASP A 336 12.97 -3.51 11.52
N GLU A 337 14.15 -2.88 11.57
CA GLU A 337 14.62 -1.89 10.58
C GLU A 337 13.58 -0.83 10.18
N PRO A 338 13.11 0.04 11.11
CA PRO A 338 12.22 1.16 10.77
C PRO A 338 12.78 1.97 9.59
N GLY A 339 11.92 2.22 8.60
CA GLY A 339 12.27 2.94 7.37
C GLY A 339 12.80 2.08 6.21
N ALA A 340 13.21 0.84 6.46
CA ALA A 340 13.55 -0.09 5.37
C ALA A 340 12.31 -0.44 4.54
N MET A 341 12.49 -0.54 3.23
CA MET A 341 11.43 -0.91 2.29
C MET A 341 11.06 -2.39 2.46
N ARG A 342 9.77 -2.73 2.28
CA ARG A 342 9.24 -4.04 2.65
C ARG A 342 8.39 -4.68 1.56
N GLN A 343 8.28 -6.00 1.67
CA GLN A 343 7.34 -6.81 0.92
C GLN A 343 5.91 -6.59 1.44
N ARG A 344 4.90 -6.71 0.56
CA ARG A 344 3.50 -6.82 0.97
C ARG A 344 3.34 -7.89 2.07
N GLY A 345 2.52 -7.58 3.07
CA GLY A 345 2.29 -8.43 4.26
C GLY A 345 3.35 -8.33 5.36
N LYS A 346 4.24 -7.32 5.31
CA LYS A 346 5.28 -7.07 6.34
C LYS A 346 5.25 -5.65 6.91
N HIS A 347 4.17 -4.92 6.69
CA HIS A 347 4.07 -3.51 7.05
C HIS A 347 3.42 -3.34 8.43
N ALA A 348 4.26 -3.15 9.44
CA ALA A 348 3.87 -2.51 10.69
C ALA A 348 3.67 -1.00 10.43
N ILE A 349 2.44 -0.52 10.61
CA ILE A 349 2.03 0.84 10.21
C ILE A 349 1.70 1.77 11.39
N ALA A 350 2.07 1.37 12.60
CA ALA A 350 1.90 2.20 13.80
C ALA A 350 3.11 2.06 14.72
N PHE A 351 3.72 3.18 15.11
CA PHE A 351 4.78 3.18 16.11
C PHE A 351 4.21 3.03 17.53
N VAL A 352 3.03 3.63 17.78
CA VAL A 352 2.34 3.52 19.08
C VAL A 352 1.12 2.61 18.92
N GLY A 353 1.08 1.52 19.68
CA GLY A 353 0.08 0.47 19.57
C GLY A 353 0.56 -0.68 18.67
N ARG A 354 -0.37 -1.39 18.04
CA ARG A 354 -0.09 -2.40 17.02
C ARG A 354 -1.12 -2.26 15.90
N ARG A 355 -0.64 -2.12 14.67
CA ARG A 355 -1.46 -2.09 13.47
C ARG A 355 -0.64 -2.58 12.28
N HIS A 356 -1.25 -3.40 11.44
CA HIS A 356 -0.65 -3.92 10.21
C HIS A 356 -1.47 -3.46 9.02
N PHE A 357 -0.80 -3.20 7.90
CA PHE A 357 -1.49 -2.71 6.70
C PHE A 357 -2.50 -3.71 6.13
N ASP A 358 -2.23 -5.01 6.31
CA ASP A 358 -3.05 -6.14 5.88
C ASP A 358 -3.94 -6.70 7.01
N ASP A 359 -4.13 -5.97 8.13
CA ASP A 359 -5.09 -6.34 9.16
C ASP A 359 -6.51 -6.40 8.55
N PRO A 360 -7.16 -7.58 8.53
CA PRO A 360 -8.46 -7.76 7.89
C PRO A 360 -9.59 -6.97 8.55
N PHE A 361 -9.35 -6.34 9.70
CA PHE A 361 -10.33 -5.54 10.43
C PHE A 361 -9.92 -4.06 10.55
N ILE A 362 -8.90 -3.61 9.80
CA ILE A 362 -8.36 -2.25 9.95
C ILE A 362 -9.45 -1.18 9.77
N PHE A 363 -10.39 -1.33 8.84
CA PHE A 363 -11.44 -0.34 8.65
C PHE A 363 -12.57 -0.48 9.68
N GLU A 364 -13.00 -1.70 10.02
CA GLU A 364 -14.07 -1.92 11.02
C GLU A 364 -13.67 -1.40 12.42
N LYS A 365 -12.38 -1.49 12.77
CA LYS A 365 -11.84 -0.95 14.03
C LYS A 365 -11.79 0.58 14.07
N ASN A 366 -11.82 1.26 12.92
CA ASN A 366 -11.52 2.69 12.84
C ASN A 366 -12.62 3.54 12.19
N PHE A 367 -13.63 2.94 11.55
CA PHE A 367 -14.67 3.65 10.80
C PHE A 367 -16.06 3.09 11.06
N ILE A 368 -17.05 3.97 11.12
CA ILE A 368 -18.47 3.64 11.24
C ILE A 368 -19.25 4.21 10.06
N TYR A 369 -20.30 3.49 9.66
CA TYR A 369 -21.21 3.91 8.62
C TYR A 369 -22.09 5.04 9.13
N ASN A 370 -22.28 6.04 8.30
CA ASN A 370 -23.17 7.15 8.55
C ASN A 370 -24.60 6.67 8.30
N ASN A 371 -25.30 6.23 9.34
CA ASN A 371 -26.75 6.13 9.27
C ASN A 371 -27.33 7.54 9.22
N LYS A 372 -27.28 8.19 8.05
CA LYS A 372 -28.24 9.24 7.72
C LYS A 372 -29.55 8.51 7.37
N GLN A 373 -30.35 8.24 8.40
CA GLN A 373 -31.80 8.18 8.24
C GLN A 373 -32.34 9.59 8.20
#